data_AF-A0A7Y3PJ68-F1
#
_entry.id   AF-A0A7Y3PJ68-F1
#
_cell.length_a   1.000
_cell.length_b   1.000
_cell.length_c   1.000
_cell.angle_alpha   90.00
_cell.angle_beta   90.00
_cell.angle_gamma   90.00
#
_symmetry.space_group_name_H-M   'P 1'
#
loop_
_entity.id
_entity.type
_entity.pdbx_description
1 polymer ?
#
loop_
_entity_poly.entity_id
_entity_poly.type
_entity_poly.pdbx_seq_one_letter_code
_entity_poly.pdbx_strand_id
1 'polypeptide(L)' 'MALSELGIESVFDMITYYPRRYVDRTKLASLIDLAVGEEALVLARVRNVQV' A
#
# COMPACT_ATOMS: atom_id res chain seq x y z
N MET A 1 -15.25 -0.11 -13.78
CA MET A 1 -15.13 1.35 -14.01
C MET A 1 -13.81 1.94 -13.49
N ALA A 2 -13.12 1.33 -12.51
CA ALA A 2 -11.88 1.91 -11.97
C ALA A 2 -10.66 1.86 -12.92
N LEU A 3 -10.57 0.87 -13.82
CA LEU A 3 -9.39 0.69 -14.67
C LEU A 3 -9.40 1.60 -15.92
N SER A 4 -10.58 1.82 -16.49
CA SER A 4 -10.77 2.73 -17.62
C SER A 4 -10.47 4.19 -17.27
N GLU A 5 -10.73 4.61 -16.02
CA GLU A 5 -10.37 5.94 -15.52
C GLU A 5 -8.84 6.15 -15.43
N LEU A 6 -8.07 5.07 -15.34
CA LEU A 6 -6.61 5.09 -15.37
C LEU A 6 -6.05 5.01 -16.81
N GLY A 7 -6.91 5.00 -17.83
CA GLY A 7 -6.53 4.87 -19.25
C GLY A 7 -6.03 3.47 -19.63
N ILE A 8 -6.35 2.44 -18.85
CA ILE A 8 -5.94 1.07 -19.09
C ILE A 8 -7.06 0.35 -19.85
N GLU A 9 -6.84 0.07 -21.13
CA GLU A 9 -7.84 -0.53 -22.02
C GLU A 9 -7.51 -1.99 -22.38
N SER A 10 -6.27 -2.40 -22.20
CA SER A 10 -5.78 -3.75 -22.51
C SER A 10 -4.84 -4.31 -21.44
N VAL A 11 -4.58 -5.62 -21.50
CA VAL A 11 -3.58 -6.30 -20.66
C VAL A 11 -2.17 -5.75 -20.93
N PHE A 12 -1.89 -5.30 -22.16
CA PHE A 12 -0.61 -4.68 -22.50
C PHE A 12 -0.41 -3.35 -21.75
N ASP A 13 -1.47 -2.55 -21.61
CA ASP A 13 -1.42 -1.30 -20.86
C ASP A 13 -1.15 -1.57 -19.38
N MET A 14 -1.67 -2.66 -18.82
CA MET A 14 -1.41 -3.03 -17.42
C MET A 14 0.06 -3.32 -17.14
N ILE A 15 0.75 -4.05 -18.02
CA ILE A 15 2.15 -4.42 -17.81
C ILE A 15 3.12 -3.29 -18.13
N THR A 16 2.68 -2.30 -18.92
CA THR A 16 3.46 -1.10 -19.26
C THR A 16 3.11 0.12 -18.39
N TYR A 17 2.04 0.03 -17.59
CA TYR A 17 1.71 1.02 -16.57
C TYR A 17 2.65 0.87 -15.36
N TYR A 18 3.83 1.45 -15.49
CA TYR A 18 4.80 1.48 -14.40
C TYR A 18 4.31 2.43 -13.28
N PRO A 19 4.22 1.95 -12.02
CA PRO A 19 3.91 2.80 -10.89
C PRO A 19 4.93 3.94 -10.78
N ARG A 20 4.45 5.17 -10.52
CA ARG A 20 5.33 6.33 -10.27
C ARG A 20 6.22 6.11 -9.05
N ARG A 21 5.76 5.32 -8.07
CA ARG A 21 6.51 4.96 -6.87
C ARG A 21 6.09 3.56 -6.41
N TYR A 22 7.05 2.66 -6.32
CA TYR A 22 6.85 1.41 -5.59
C TYR A 22 6.89 1.72 -4.10
N VAL A 23 5.82 1.36 -3.38
CA VAL A 23 5.85 1.41 -1.92
C VAL A 23 6.61 0.17 -1.46
N ASP A 24 7.84 0.38 -1.02
CA ASP A 24 8.62 -0.66 -0.38
C ASP A 24 8.04 -0.95 1.01
N ARG A 25 7.39 -2.11 1.15
CA ARG A 25 6.73 -2.58 2.38
C ARG A 25 7.58 -3.57 3.17
N THR A 26 8.87 -3.70 2.85
CA THR A 26 9.78 -4.66 3.52
C THR A 26 10.15 -4.24 4.93
N LYS A 27 10.05 -2.94 5.26
CA LYS A 27 10.33 -2.43 6.60
C LYS A 27 9.13 -2.64 7.52
N LEU A 28 9.11 -3.79 8.17
CA LEU A 28 8.29 -4.03 9.36
C LEU A 28 8.86 -3.19 10.51
N ALA A 29 8.15 -2.14 10.91
CA ALA A 29 8.54 -1.35 12.06
C ALA A 29 7.83 -1.90 13.31
N SER A 30 8.60 -2.12 14.38
CA SER A 30 8.02 -2.31 15.71
C SER A 30 7.49 -0.96 16.18
N LEU A 31 6.30 -0.93 16.79
CA LEU A 31 5.68 0.31 17.28
C LEU A 31 6.58 1.10 18.26
N ILE A 32 7.48 0.40 18.97
CA ILE A 32 8.39 1.03 19.94
C ILE A 32 9.50 1.86 19.29
N ASP A 33 9.84 1.55 18.03
CA ASP A 33 10.94 2.17 17.31
C ASP A 33 10.47 3.31 16.39
N LEU A 34 9.16 3.57 16.35
CA LEU A 34 8.57 4.53 15.42
C LEU A 34 8.71 5.98 15.92
N ALA A 35 9.33 6.85 15.12
CA ALA A 35 9.38 8.28 15.42
C ALA A 35 8.08 9.00 15.06
N VAL A 36 7.80 10.13 15.73
CA VAL A 36 6.63 10.97 15.40
C VAL A 36 6.76 11.50 13.97
N GLY A 37 5.76 11.19 13.14
CA GLY A 37 5.71 11.61 11.74
C GLY A 37 6.27 10.58 10.75
N GLU A 38 6.74 9.43 11.21
CA GLU A 38 7.23 8.34 10.36
C GLU A 38 6.09 7.41 9.91
N GLU A 39 6.02 7.12 8.61
CA GLU A 39 5.11 6.10 8.08
C GLU A 39 5.70 4.70 8.32
N ALA A 40 4.91 3.81 8.93
CA ALA A 40 5.33 2.44 9.22
C ALA A 40 4.29 1.39 8.85
N LEU A 41 4.78 0.20 8.54
CA LEU A 41 3.98 -1.00 8.41
C LEU A 41 4.04 -1.80 9.72
N VAL A 42 2.87 -2.00 10.33
CA VAL A 42 2.73 -2.72 11.60
C VAL A 42 1.99 -4.04 11.41
N LEU A 43 2.40 -5.07 12.15
CA LEU A 43 1.68 -6.33 12.26
C LEU A 43 1.00 -6.38 13.63
N ALA A 44 -0.33 -6.47 13.63
CA ALA A 44 -1.12 -6.52 14.85
C ALA A 44 -2.23 -7.57 14.78
N ARG A 45 -2.68 -8.03 15.95
CA ARG A 45 -3.87 -8.88 16.09
C ARG A 45 -5.05 -8.03 16.54
N VAL A 46 -6.13 -8.03 15.76
CA VAL A 46 -7.40 -7.39 16.15
C VAL A 46 -7.99 -8.15 17.34
N ARG A 47 -8.30 -7.45 18.44
CA ARG A 47 -8.89 -8.05 19.66
C ARG A 47 -10.39 -7.90 19.76
N ASN A 48 -10.94 -6.80 19.25
CA ASN A 48 -12.37 -6.53 19.24
C ASN A 48 -12.68 -5.55 18.09
N VAL A 49 -13.88 -5.63 17.54
CA VAL A 49 -14.41 -4.68 16.56
C VAL A 49 -15.73 -4.18 17.13
N GLN A 50 -15.85 -2.87 17.32
CA GLN A 50 -17.11 -2.23 17.68
C GLN A 50 -17.72 -1.64 16.41
N VAL A 51 -19.03 -1.86 16.24
CA VAL A 51 -19.86 -1.36 15.13
C VAL A 51 -20.75 -0.25 15.65
#